data_AF-A0A7V9GYT5-F1
#
_entry.id   AF-A0A7V9GYT5-F1
#
_cell.length_a   1.000
_cell.length_b   1.000
_cell.length_c   1.000
_cell.angle_alpha   90.00
_cell.angle_beta   90.00
_cell.angle_gamma   90.00
#
_symmetry.space_group_name_H-M   'P 1'
#
loop_
_entity.id
_entity.type
_entity.pdbx_description
1 polymer ?
#
loop_
_entity_poly.entity_id
_entity_poly.type
_entity_poly.pdbx_seq_one_letter_code
_entity_poly.pdbx_strand_id
1 'polypeptide(L)'
;MPALAPSTAFRWLLAPATSAPHRGNAIALAALRILLGLLWLYNVSWKRPPDFGRSSGSGLYGFTKDAVDHPVFPPYSWIVDTLVLPNFAAFGWMVLIVETLLAVLLLTGTFVRIAALVGVGQSLAIGLSVAQTPGEWPWSYWLMIGAHLVLVLGVSGAFLAVDGARADGRSAALTTPPVRLLQLWGVVVGVAGVVALLLGVGSSPFTASGAALGGSGLSISLGRYNLVAAVLLIVVAALMVAAATLRRSMLAMAAAGIAVLAALSLYVQLPWTDPLLGGNNTSAAFLLCAALVSAMLAPLLHARSGQEAHAHS
;
A
#
# COMPACT_ATOMS: atom_id res chain seq x y z
N MET A 1 -33.81 -2.87 -18.85
CA MET A 1 -32.63 -3.73 -19.12
C MET A 1 -32.16 -4.31 -17.79
N PRO A 2 -32.20 -5.64 -17.58
CA PRO A 2 -31.61 -6.21 -16.37
C PRO A 2 -30.09 -6.01 -16.43
N ALA A 3 -29.50 -5.42 -15.39
CA ALA A 3 -28.06 -5.22 -15.30
C ALA A 3 -27.36 -6.59 -15.39
N LEU A 4 -26.44 -6.74 -16.35
CA LEU A 4 -25.65 -7.96 -16.51
C LEU A 4 -24.93 -8.26 -15.19
N ALA A 5 -25.27 -9.37 -14.54
CA ALA A 5 -24.59 -9.79 -13.33
C ALA A 5 -23.10 -10.02 -13.66
N PRO A 6 -22.16 -9.49 -12.85
CA PRO A 6 -20.74 -9.64 -13.13
C PRO A 6 -20.34 -11.12 -13.24
N SER A 7 -19.41 -11.40 -14.16
CA SER A 7 -18.91 -12.75 -14.41
C SER A 7 -18.34 -13.38 -13.14
N THR A 8 -18.39 -14.70 -13.05
CA THR A 8 -17.88 -15.48 -11.90
C THR A 8 -16.42 -15.13 -11.59
N ALA A 9 -15.61 -14.84 -12.61
CA ALA A 9 -14.23 -14.40 -12.48
C ALA A 9 -14.09 -13.03 -11.81
N PHE A 10 -14.90 -12.04 -12.21
CA PHE A 10 -14.88 -10.71 -11.60
C PHE A 10 -15.31 -10.77 -10.13
N ARG A 11 -16.33 -11.57 -9.82
CA ARG A 11 -16.73 -11.84 -8.43
C ARG A 11 -15.62 -12.51 -7.63
N TRP A 12 -14.90 -13.46 -8.21
CA TRP A 12 -13.78 -14.11 -7.53
C TRP A 12 -12.62 -13.14 -7.24
N LEU A 13 -12.30 -12.24 -8.16
CA LEU A 13 -11.25 -11.24 -7.95
C LEU A 13 -11.54 -10.29 -6.77
N LEU A 14 -12.83 -9.97 -6.56
CA LEU A 14 -13.28 -9.05 -5.52
C LEU A 14 -13.76 -9.74 -4.24
N ALA A 15 -14.05 -11.05 -4.29
CA ALA A 15 -14.56 -11.78 -3.15
C ALA A 15 -13.44 -12.29 -2.25
N PRO A 16 -13.55 -12.11 -0.92
CA PRO A 16 -12.74 -12.86 0.02
C PRO A 16 -13.06 -14.35 -0.17
N ALA A 17 -12.03 -15.19 -0.25
CA ALA A 17 -12.17 -16.61 -0.49
C ALA A 17 -13.13 -17.27 0.52
N THR A 18 -14.02 -18.13 0.01
CA THR A 18 -15.26 -18.56 0.69
C THR A 18 -15.14 -19.84 1.50
N SER A 19 -14.00 -20.55 1.45
CA SER A 19 -13.73 -21.66 2.38
C SER A 19 -13.18 -21.08 3.68
N ALA A 20 -13.79 -21.42 4.82
CA ALA A 20 -13.35 -20.93 6.13
C ALA A 20 -12.04 -21.66 6.53
N PRO A 21 -10.85 -21.05 6.36
CA PRO A 21 -9.61 -21.64 6.87
C PRO A 21 -9.63 -21.74 8.40
N HIS A 22 -8.77 -22.59 8.97
CA HIS A 22 -8.42 -22.46 10.37
C HIS A 22 -7.87 -21.05 10.66
N ARG A 23 -8.22 -20.48 11.83
CA ARG A 23 -7.81 -19.13 12.24
C ARG A 23 -6.30 -18.90 12.15
N GLY A 24 -5.49 -19.92 12.46
CA GLY A 24 -4.03 -19.87 12.31
C GLY A 24 -3.59 -19.60 10.87
N ASN A 25 -4.21 -20.25 9.88
CA ASN A 25 -3.91 -20.03 8.46
C ASN A 25 -4.31 -18.61 8.03
N ALA A 26 -5.44 -18.10 8.51
CA ALA A 26 -5.87 -16.73 8.22
C ALA A 26 -4.87 -15.68 8.78
N ILE A 27 -4.35 -15.91 9.99
CA ILE A 27 -3.30 -15.06 10.60
C ILE A 27 -2.01 -15.14 9.78
N ALA A 28 -1.55 -16.35 9.43
CA ALA A 28 -0.33 -16.54 8.65
C ALA A 28 -0.42 -15.86 7.28
N LEU A 29 -1.56 -15.97 6.59
CA LEU A 29 -1.78 -15.31 5.30
C LEU A 29 -1.89 -13.79 5.43
N ALA A 30 -2.50 -13.28 6.50
CA ALA A 30 -2.51 -11.85 6.78
C ALA A 30 -1.09 -11.32 7.07
N ALA A 31 -0.27 -12.07 7.82
CA ALA A 31 1.12 -11.74 8.07
C ALA A 31 1.93 -11.71 6.76
N LEU A 32 1.81 -12.74 5.91
CA LEU A 32 2.45 -12.76 4.59
C LEU A 32 2.03 -11.57 3.73
N ARG A 33 0.73 -11.25 3.72
CA ARG A 33 0.18 -10.10 2.99
C ARG A 33 0.79 -8.78 3.47
N ILE A 34 0.89 -8.59 4.78
CA ILE A 34 1.50 -7.40 5.38
C ILE A 34 2.99 -7.34 5.04
N LEU A 35 3.72 -8.46 5.14
CA LEU A 35 5.14 -8.53 4.77
C LEU A 35 5.37 -8.15 3.30
N LEU A 36 4.54 -8.65 2.39
CA LEU A 36 4.60 -8.26 0.98
C LEU A 36 4.25 -6.79 0.76
N GLY A 37 3.25 -6.27 1.49
CA GLY A 37 2.94 -4.84 1.47
C GLY A 37 4.12 -3.98 1.94
N LEU A 38 4.82 -4.39 3.00
CA LEU A 38 6.03 -3.73 3.51
C LEU A 38 7.20 -3.83 2.52
N LEU A 39 7.34 -4.96 1.81
CA LEU A 39 8.33 -5.14 0.76
C LEU A 39 8.10 -4.16 -0.39
N TRP A 40 6.86 -4.01 -0.86
CA TRP A 40 6.52 -3.01 -1.89
C TRP A 40 6.67 -1.57 -1.38
N LEU A 41 6.36 -1.32 -0.11
CA LEU A 41 6.61 -0.02 0.52
C LEU A 41 8.12 0.31 0.53
N TYR A 42 8.97 -0.67 0.82
CA TYR A 42 10.42 -0.53 0.70
C TYR A 42 10.85 -0.30 -0.75
N ASN A 43 10.21 -0.95 -1.72
CA ASN A 43 10.48 -0.70 -3.13
C ASN A 43 10.18 0.76 -3.51
N VAL A 44 9.02 1.29 -3.14
CA VAL A 44 8.62 2.70 -3.39
C VAL A 44 9.62 3.70 -2.82
N SER A 45 10.27 3.33 -1.73
CA SER A 45 11.13 4.16 -0.90
C SER A 45 12.33 4.77 -1.64
N TRP A 46 12.89 4.05 -2.61
CA TRP A 46 14.09 4.46 -3.34
C TRP A 46 13.79 4.99 -4.77
N LYS A 47 12.53 5.03 -5.20
CA LYS A 47 12.12 5.58 -6.51
C LYS A 47 11.98 7.10 -6.42
N ARG A 48 13.05 7.81 -6.72
CA ARG A 48 13.09 9.28 -6.58
C ARG A 48 12.74 10.00 -7.89
N PRO A 49 11.54 10.58 -8.02
CA PRO A 49 11.24 11.45 -9.15
C PRO A 49 12.07 12.75 -9.10
N PRO A 50 12.20 13.48 -10.23
CA PRO A 50 11.68 13.13 -11.56
C PRO A 50 12.66 12.28 -12.39
N ASP A 51 13.93 12.18 -11.98
CA ASP A 51 14.99 11.56 -12.77
C ASP A 51 15.06 10.02 -12.61
N PHE A 52 14.58 9.50 -11.48
CA PHE A 52 14.55 8.06 -11.17
C PHE A 52 15.92 7.35 -11.32
N GLY A 53 17.02 8.11 -11.19
CA GLY A 53 18.40 7.63 -11.25
C GLY A 53 19.00 7.61 -12.66
N ARG A 54 18.35 8.22 -13.66
CA ARG A 54 18.84 8.28 -15.05
C ARG A 54 20.17 9.01 -15.19
N SER A 55 20.33 10.15 -14.52
CA SER A 55 21.56 10.95 -14.53
C SER A 55 22.78 10.20 -13.95
N SER A 56 22.55 9.34 -12.96
CA SER A 56 23.58 8.55 -12.29
C SER A 56 23.72 7.12 -12.82
N GLY A 57 22.89 6.71 -13.80
CA GLY A 57 22.85 5.32 -14.28
C GLY A 57 22.46 4.30 -13.20
N SER A 58 21.72 4.73 -12.17
CA SER A 58 21.39 3.92 -10.99
C SER A 58 19.89 3.98 -10.70
N GLY A 59 19.46 3.48 -9.53
CA GLY A 59 18.06 3.51 -9.15
C GLY A 59 17.18 2.76 -10.16
N LEU A 60 15.98 3.25 -10.41
CA LEU A 60 15.02 2.53 -11.25
C LEU A 60 15.51 2.49 -12.70
N TYR A 61 16.22 3.54 -13.14
CA TYR A 61 16.79 3.59 -14.47
C TYR A 61 17.85 2.52 -14.67
N GLY A 62 18.78 2.37 -13.72
CA GLY A 62 19.81 1.33 -13.77
C GLY A 62 19.20 -0.07 -13.91
N PHE A 63 18.28 -0.42 -13.01
CA PHE A 63 17.55 -1.70 -13.07
C PHE A 63 16.81 -1.90 -14.40
N THR A 64 16.22 -0.84 -14.95
CA THR A 64 15.50 -0.94 -16.23
C THR A 64 16.47 -1.11 -17.40
N LYS A 65 17.62 -0.43 -17.36
CA LYS A 65 18.66 -0.53 -18.39
C LYS A 65 19.34 -1.91 -18.39
N ASP A 66 19.45 -2.55 -17.23
CA ASP A 66 19.97 -3.91 -17.12
C ASP A 66 19.22 -4.93 -17.97
N ALA A 67 17.91 -4.73 -18.20
CA ALA A 67 17.13 -5.59 -19.09
C ALA A 67 17.66 -5.60 -20.55
N VAL A 68 18.36 -4.55 -20.96
CA VAL A 68 18.95 -4.39 -22.29
C VAL A 68 20.43 -4.79 -22.29
N ASP A 69 21.16 -4.41 -21.24
CA ASP A 69 22.60 -4.69 -21.12
C ASP A 69 22.86 -6.18 -20.83
N HIS A 70 21.93 -6.84 -20.13
CA HIS A 70 22.00 -8.25 -19.73
C HIS A 70 20.69 -8.99 -20.12
N PRO A 71 20.42 -9.15 -21.43
CA PRO A 71 19.12 -9.60 -21.91
C PRO A 71 18.85 -11.06 -21.54
N VAL A 72 17.70 -11.30 -20.89
CA VAL A 72 17.20 -12.65 -20.59
C VAL A 72 16.48 -13.26 -21.79
N PHE A 73 15.62 -12.46 -22.42
CA PHE A 73 14.78 -12.87 -23.54
C PHE A 73 14.63 -11.71 -24.53
N PRO A 74 14.95 -11.88 -25.84
CA PRO A 74 15.05 -10.75 -26.76
C PRO A 74 13.78 -9.89 -26.91
N PRO A 75 12.56 -10.46 -27.00
CA PRO A 75 11.33 -9.66 -27.08
C PRO A 75 11.12 -8.73 -25.88
N TYR A 76 11.48 -9.15 -24.66
CA TYR A 76 11.37 -8.31 -23.48
C TYR A 76 12.34 -7.12 -23.56
N SER A 77 13.60 -7.41 -23.86
CA SER A 77 14.68 -6.42 -23.99
C SER A 77 14.38 -5.41 -25.11
N TRP A 78 13.81 -5.87 -26.22
CA TRP A 78 13.37 -5.00 -27.32
C TRP A 78 12.27 -4.04 -26.91
N ILE A 79 11.26 -4.49 -26.15
CA ILE A 79 10.22 -3.61 -25.60
C ILE A 79 10.85 -2.57 -24.67
N VAL A 80 11.76 -3.00 -23.80
CA VAL A 80 12.41 -2.09 -22.85
C VAL A 80 13.22 -1.03 -23.60
N ASP A 81 14.05 -1.43 -24.56
CA ASP A 81 14.90 -0.53 -25.34
C ASP A 81 14.10 0.43 -26.24
N THR A 82 13.05 -0.08 -26.90
CA THR A 82 12.31 0.69 -27.91
C THR A 82 11.20 1.54 -27.32
N LEU A 83 10.53 1.08 -26.27
CA LEU A 83 9.35 1.74 -25.70
C LEU A 83 9.63 2.35 -24.32
N VAL A 84 10.29 1.61 -23.44
CA VAL A 84 10.43 2.01 -22.02
C VAL A 84 11.52 3.06 -21.84
N LEU A 85 12.76 2.79 -22.27
CA LEU A 85 13.90 3.69 -22.07
C LEU A 85 13.72 5.07 -22.75
N PRO A 86 13.15 5.16 -23.98
CA PRO A 86 12.89 6.47 -24.60
C PRO A 86 11.83 7.29 -23.85
N ASN A 87 10.86 6.62 -23.22
CA ASN A 87 9.76 7.23 -22.46
C ASN A 87 9.94 7.10 -20.94
N PHE A 88 11.19 7.05 -20.48
CA PHE A 88 11.51 6.57 -19.14
C PHE A 88 10.85 7.37 -18.00
N ALA A 89 10.71 8.69 -18.14
CA ALA A 89 10.06 9.49 -17.09
C ALA A 89 8.60 9.06 -16.86
N ALA A 90 7.84 8.81 -17.93
CA ALA A 90 6.47 8.32 -17.85
C ALA A 90 6.41 6.91 -17.23
N PHE A 91 7.35 6.04 -17.63
CA PHE A 91 7.49 4.71 -17.04
C PHE A 91 7.82 4.79 -15.53
N GLY A 92 8.76 5.63 -15.11
CA GLY A 92 9.14 5.81 -13.71
C GLY A 92 7.97 6.25 -12.84
N TRP A 93 7.16 7.20 -13.31
CA TRP A 93 5.94 7.61 -12.62
C TRP A 93 4.90 6.50 -12.56
N MET A 94 4.71 5.74 -13.66
CA MET A 94 3.80 4.61 -13.69
C MET A 94 4.22 3.52 -12.68
N VAL A 95 5.50 3.15 -12.64
CA VAL A 95 6.04 2.21 -11.65
C VAL A 95 5.83 2.73 -10.23
N LEU A 96 6.16 3.99 -9.96
CA LEU A 96 5.98 4.58 -8.63
C LEU A 96 4.51 4.52 -8.18
N ILE A 97 3.56 4.84 -9.06
CA ILE A 97 2.12 4.77 -8.77
C ILE A 97 1.71 3.32 -8.52
N VAL A 98 2.10 2.39 -9.40
CA VAL A 98 1.72 0.97 -9.28
C VAL A 98 2.28 0.35 -8.00
N GLU A 99 3.56 0.54 -7.71
CA GLU A 99 4.19 0.01 -6.49
C GLU A 99 3.59 0.65 -5.22
N THR A 100 3.23 1.94 -5.27
CA THR A 100 2.51 2.61 -4.18
C THR A 100 1.15 1.97 -3.96
N LEU A 101 0.38 1.77 -5.02
CA LEU A 101 -0.93 1.11 -4.94
C LEU A 101 -0.79 -0.32 -4.43
N LEU A 102 0.21 -1.08 -4.88
CA LEU A 102 0.50 -2.42 -4.36
C LEU A 102 0.74 -2.41 -2.86
N ALA A 103 1.61 -1.52 -2.36
CA ALA A 103 1.87 -1.38 -0.94
C ALA A 103 0.59 -1.04 -0.17
N VAL A 104 -0.19 -0.05 -0.64
CA VAL A 104 -1.42 0.38 0.01
C VAL A 104 -2.48 -0.74 0.05
N LEU A 105 -2.74 -1.39 -1.07
CA LEU A 105 -3.74 -2.45 -1.19
C LEU A 105 -3.37 -3.67 -0.35
N LEU A 106 -2.10 -4.09 -0.36
CA LEU A 106 -1.63 -5.23 0.44
C LEU A 106 -1.58 -4.91 1.94
N LEU A 107 -1.11 -3.73 2.35
CA LEU A 107 -1.08 -3.37 3.79
C LEU A 107 -2.48 -3.29 4.38
N THR A 108 -3.40 -2.64 3.67
CA THR A 108 -4.80 -2.46 4.12
C THR A 108 -5.65 -3.72 3.96
N GLY A 109 -5.22 -4.66 3.13
CA GLY A 109 -6.01 -5.83 2.78
C GLY A 109 -7.23 -5.48 1.93
N THR A 110 -7.05 -4.58 0.96
CA THR A 110 -8.09 -4.13 0.03
C THR A 110 -7.76 -4.65 -1.37
N PHE A 111 -8.73 -5.28 -2.04
CA PHE A 111 -8.56 -5.90 -3.36
C PHE A 111 -7.33 -6.82 -3.44
N VAL A 112 -7.13 -7.66 -2.43
CA VAL A 112 -5.86 -8.39 -2.21
C VAL A 112 -5.48 -9.27 -3.40
N ARG A 113 -6.45 -9.93 -4.04
CA ARG A 113 -6.17 -10.78 -5.22
C ARG A 113 -5.72 -9.97 -6.42
N ILE A 114 -6.35 -8.82 -6.67
CA ILE A 114 -5.95 -7.92 -7.76
C ILE A 114 -4.53 -7.40 -7.48
N ALA A 115 -4.29 -6.91 -6.27
CA ALA A 115 -2.97 -6.45 -5.87
C ALA A 115 -1.93 -7.58 -5.99
N ALA A 116 -2.27 -8.81 -5.61
CA ALA A 116 -1.34 -9.92 -5.73
C ALA A 116 -1.04 -10.31 -7.18
N LEU A 117 -2.03 -10.28 -8.09
CA LEU A 117 -1.80 -10.49 -9.52
C LEU A 117 -0.91 -9.40 -10.14
N VAL A 118 -1.14 -8.15 -9.77
CA VAL A 118 -0.27 -7.04 -10.19
C VAL A 118 1.14 -7.21 -9.62
N GLY A 119 1.26 -7.68 -8.36
CA GLY A 119 2.52 -8.00 -7.72
C GLY A 119 3.29 -9.12 -8.43
N VAL A 120 2.60 -10.15 -8.94
CA VAL A 120 3.22 -11.17 -9.82
C VAL A 120 3.77 -10.52 -11.09
N GLY A 121 2.98 -9.68 -11.77
CA GLY A 121 3.41 -9.00 -12.99
C GLY A 121 4.63 -8.10 -12.78
N GLN A 122 4.62 -7.28 -11.71
CA GLN A 122 5.75 -6.42 -11.36
C GLN A 122 6.99 -7.23 -10.97
N SER A 123 6.84 -8.28 -10.16
CA SER A 123 7.97 -9.14 -9.77
C SER A 123 8.58 -9.84 -10.98
N LEU A 124 7.76 -10.27 -11.94
CA LEU A 124 8.23 -10.85 -13.20
C LEU A 124 9.00 -9.84 -14.04
N ALA A 125 8.49 -8.61 -14.18
CA ALA A 125 9.18 -7.56 -14.93
C ALA A 125 10.55 -7.23 -14.31
N ILE A 126 10.61 -7.06 -12.98
CA ILE A 126 11.87 -6.80 -12.29
C ILE A 126 12.81 -8.00 -12.44
N GLY A 127 12.32 -9.23 -12.21
CA GLY A 127 13.12 -10.44 -12.36
C GLY A 127 13.70 -10.61 -13.77
N LEU A 128 12.92 -10.32 -14.81
CA LEU A 128 13.41 -10.33 -16.20
C LEU A 128 14.43 -9.22 -16.49
N SER A 129 14.40 -8.10 -15.75
CA SER A 129 15.36 -7.02 -15.92
C SER A 129 16.75 -7.36 -15.39
N VAL A 130 16.83 -8.15 -14.33
CA VAL A 130 18.10 -8.38 -13.62
C VAL A 130 18.57 -9.83 -13.58
N ALA A 131 17.85 -10.77 -14.20
CA ALA A 131 18.15 -12.19 -14.05
C ALA A 131 19.50 -12.64 -14.63
N GLN A 132 20.09 -11.87 -15.56
CA GLN A 132 21.44 -12.10 -16.08
C GLN A 132 22.45 -11.02 -15.63
N THR A 133 22.05 -10.11 -14.74
CA THR A 133 22.92 -9.04 -14.27
C THR A 133 23.93 -9.57 -13.25
N PRO A 134 25.24 -9.32 -13.42
CA PRO A 134 26.25 -9.76 -12.46
C PRO A 134 25.99 -9.23 -11.05
N GLY A 135 26.04 -10.11 -10.05
CA GLY A 135 25.86 -9.76 -8.64
C GLY A 135 24.40 -9.70 -8.16
N GLU A 136 23.42 -9.81 -9.06
CA GLU A 136 22.00 -9.87 -8.72
C GLU A 136 21.55 -11.30 -8.39
N TRP A 137 20.53 -11.42 -7.54
CA TRP A 137 19.98 -12.72 -7.12
C TRP A 137 18.55 -12.92 -7.66
N PRO A 138 18.38 -13.53 -8.86
CA PRO A 138 17.07 -13.64 -9.52
C PRO A 138 16.02 -14.42 -8.73
N TRP A 139 16.45 -15.36 -7.87
CA TRP A 139 15.53 -16.16 -7.05
C TRP A 139 14.73 -15.34 -6.06
N SER A 140 15.22 -14.15 -5.66
CA SER A 140 14.44 -13.22 -4.84
C SER A 140 13.10 -12.87 -5.50
N TYR A 141 13.09 -12.62 -6.81
CA TYR A 141 11.89 -12.27 -7.57
C TYR A 141 10.99 -13.48 -7.82
N TRP A 142 11.55 -14.68 -8.03
CA TRP A 142 10.77 -15.91 -8.09
C TRP A 142 10.08 -16.24 -6.77
N LEU A 143 10.75 -16.00 -5.64
CA LEU A 143 10.15 -16.10 -4.31
C LEU A 143 9.05 -15.06 -4.10
N MET A 144 9.26 -13.82 -4.56
CA MET A 144 8.21 -12.80 -4.57
C MET A 144 7.00 -13.25 -5.39
N ILE A 145 7.19 -13.79 -6.60
CA ILE A 145 6.11 -14.34 -7.43
C ILE A 145 5.37 -15.44 -6.67
N GLY A 146 6.08 -16.42 -6.12
CA GLY A 146 5.50 -17.51 -5.33
C GLY A 146 4.68 -17.01 -4.15
N ALA A 147 5.19 -16.03 -3.40
CA ALA A 147 4.51 -15.43 -2.27
C ALA A 147 3.22 -14.71 -2.68
N HIS A 148 3.21 -14.01 -3.81
CA HIS A 148 1.98 -13.42 -4.34
C HIS A 148 0.98 -14.48 -4.82
N LEU A 149 1.44 -15.57 -5.45
CA LEU A 149 0.57 -16.68 -5.85
C LEU A 149 -0.13 -17.31 -4.63
N VAL A 150 0.56 -17.42 -3.48
CA VAL A 150 -0.07 -17.83 -2.21
C VAL A 150 -1.21 -16.87 -1.82
N LEU A 151 -1.03 -15.55 -1.99
CA LEU A 151 -2.10 -14.59 -1.71
C LEU A 151 -3.27 -14.68 -2.69
N VAL A 152 -2.99 -14.90 -3.98
CA VAL A 152 -4.01 -15.05 -5.04
C VAL A 152 -4.90 -16.26 -4.76
N LEU A 153 -4.28 -17.40 -4.45
CA LEU A 153 -4.96 -18.68 -4.24
C LEU A 153 -5.56 -18.81 -2.84
N GLY A 154 -4.98 -18.11 -1.86
CA GLY A 154 -5.38 -18.16 -0.47
C GLY A 154 -6.55 -17.24 -0.08
N VAL A 155 -6.88 -17.31 1.20
CA VAL A 155 -7.89 -16.53 1.95
C VAL A 155 -7.27 -15.29 2.61
N SER A 156 -6.32 -14.67 1.90
CA SER A 156 -5.46 -13.57 2.40
C SER A 156 -6.20 -12.25 2.66
N GLY A 157 -7.37 -12.06 2.06
CA GLY A 157 -8.26 -10.92 2.28
C GLY A 157 -9.28 -11.09 3.41
N ALA A 158 -9.26 -12.20 4.16
CA ALA A 158 -10.31 -12.48 5.17
C ALA A 158 -10.05 -11.80 6.53
N PHE A 159 -8.79 -11.75 6.99
CA PHE A 159 -8.40 -11.30 8.33
C PHE A 159 -7.56 -10.03 8.29
N LEU A 160 -7.81 -9.09 9.23
CA LEU A 160 -7.16 -7.76 9.29
C LEU A 160 -7.16 -7.07 7.92
N ALA A 161 -8.29 -7.12 7.22
CA ALA A 161 -8.42 -6.75 5.82
C ALA A 161 -9.72 -5.98 5.59
N VAL A 162 -9.68 -4.96 4.75
CA VAL A 162 -10.88 -4.25 4.28
C VAL A 162 -11.80 -5.19 3.50
N ASP A 163 -11.26 -6.07 2.66
CA ASP A 163 -12.05 -7.05 1.91
C ASP A 163 -12.89 -7.93 2.84
N GLY A 164 -12.29 -8.44 3.91
CA GLY A 164 -12.97 -9.24 4.93
C GLY A 164 -14.00 -8.44 5.72
N ALA A 165 -13.70 -7.17 6.04
CA ALA A 165 -14.66 -6.29 6.73
C ALA A 165 -15.91 -5.99 5.87
N ARG A 166 -15.76 -5.98 4.53
CA ARG A 166 -16.84 -5.81 3.55
C ARG A 166 -17.59 -7.11 3.23
N ALA A 167 -17.10 -8.26 3.67
CA ALA A 167 -17.71 -9.55 3.38
C ALA A 167 -19.04 -9.74 4.12
N ASP A 168 -20.04 -10.26 3.43
CA ASP A 168 -21.32 -10.66 4.03
C ASP A 168 -21.15 -11.90 4.93
N GLY A 169 -22.12 -12.11 5.84
CA GLY A 169 -22.07 -12.98 7.03
C GLY A 169 -21.60 -14.44 6.87
N ARG A 170 -21.37 -14.95 5.66
CA ARG A 170 -20.88 -16.32 5.39
C ARG A 170 -19.43 -16.56 5.82
N SER A 171 -18.63 -15.50 5.98
CA SER A 171 -17.23 -15.59 6.46
C SER A 171 -17.02 -14.90 7.82
N ALA A 172 -18.10 -14.48 8.50
CA ALA A 172 -18.06 -13.59 9.65
C ALA A 172 -17.14 -14.06 10.80
N ALA A 173 -17.03 -15.38 11.01
CA ALA A 173 -16.23 -15.97 12.08
C ALA A 173 -14.71 -15.65 11.99
N LEU A 174 -14.21 -15.32 10.79
CA LEU A 174 -12.79 -15.03 10.56
C LEU A 174 -12.52 -13.56 10.22
N THR A 175 -13.57 -12.77 9.98
CA THR A 175 -13.44 -11.36 9.56
C THR A 175 -13.20 -10.44 10.74
N THR A 176 -12.33 -9.45 10.57
CA THR A 176 -12.20 -8.35 11.54
C THR A 176 -13.39 -7.40 11.37
N PRO A 177 -14.17 -7.12 12.42
CA PRO A 177 -15.27 -6.16 12.34
C PRO A 177 -14.80 -4.79 11.82
N PRO A 178 -15.57 -4.08 10.97
CA PRO A 178 -15.19 -2.78 10.42
C PRO A 178 -14.72 -1.78 11.49
N VAL A 179 -15.43 -1.71 12.62
CA VAL A 179 -15.08 -0.83 13.74
C VAL A 179 -13.74 -1.18 14.38
N ARG A 180 -13.47 -2.46 14.60
CA ARG A 180 -12.19 -2.89 15.16
C ARG A 180 -11.05 -2.61 14.18
N LEU A 181 -11.26 -2.86 12.89
CA LEU A 181 -10.26 -2.58 11.86
C LEU A 181 -9.94 -1.08 11.77
N LEU A 182 -10.97 -0.23 11.81
CA LEU A 182 -10.81 1.23 11.81
C LEU A 182 -10.09 1.73 13.08
N GLN A 183 -10.41 1.18 14.26
CA GLN A 183 -9.70 1.48 15.51
C GLN A 183 -8.23 1.07 15.45
N LEU A 184 -7.93 -0.14 14.97
CA LEU A 184 -6.55 -0.63 14.84
C LEU A 184 -5.73 0.28 13.94
N TRP A 185 -6.26 0.67 12.78
CA TRP A 185 -5.58 1.64 11.92
C TRP A 185 -5.46 3.03 12.55
N GLY A 186 -6.49 3.50 13.26
CA GLY A 186 -6.40 4.74 14.02
C GLY A 186 -5.28 4.71 15.07
N VAL A 187 -5.11 3.60 15.78
CA VAL A 187 -3.99 3.39 16.72
C VAL A 187 -2.65 3.38 15.99
N VAL A 188 -2.52 2.65 14.87
CA VAL A 188 -1.27 2.62 14.08
C VAL A 188 -0.87 4.02 13.60
N VAL A 189 -1.82 4.79 13.06
CA VAL A 189 -1.59 6.18 12.64
C VAL A 189 -1.25 7.07 13.82
N GLY A 190 -1.92 6.88 14.96
CA GLY A 190 -1.68 7.66 16.18
C GLY A 190 -0.28 7.41 16.75
N VAL A 191 0.16 6.15 16.80
CA VAL A 191 1.52 5.78 17.20
C VAL A 191 2.54 6.41 16.27
N ALA A 192 2.34 6.33 14.95
CA ALA A 192 3.22 6.99 13.99
C ALA A 192 3.30 8.51 14.20
N GLY A 193 2.16 9.15 14.46
CA GLY A 193 2.09 10.59 14.78
C GLY A 193 2.80 10.97 16.07
N VAL A 194 2.64 10.17 17.14
CA VAL A 194 3.34 10.39 18.42
C VAL A 194 4.85 10.19 18.26
N VAL A 195 5.29 9.14 17.56
CA VAL A 195 6.71 8.91 17.27
C VAL A 195 7.28 10.06 16.46
N ALA A 196 6.58 10.52 15.41
CA ALA A 196 6.98 11.69 14.64
C ALA A 196 7.09 12.95 15.50
N LEU A 197 6.14 13.17 16.41
CA LEU A 197 6.14 14.31 17.34
C LEU A 197 7.38 14.28 18.24
N LEU A 198 7.64 13.12 18.86
CA LEU A 198 8.79 12.92 19.76
C LEU A 198 10.12 13.13 19.04
N LEU A 199 10.25 12.61 17.81
CA LEU A 199 11.45 12.79 16.99
C LEU A 199 11.61 14.22 16.46
N GLY A 200 10.53 15.00 16.42
CA GLY A 200 10.54 16.39 15.97
C GLY A 200 10.75 17.42 17.08
N VAL A 201 10.77 17.03 18.36
CA VAL A 201 10.98 17.96 19.48
C VAL A 201 12.31 18.69 19.32
N GLY A 202 12.29 20.02 19.41
CA GLY A 202 13.47 20.88 19.24
C GLY A 202 13.81 21.25 17.79
N SER A 203 13.07 20.73 16.80
CA SER A 203 13.14 21.18 15.41
C SER A 203 12.10 22.26 15.10
N SER A 204 12.34 23.09 14.08
CA SER A 204 11.32 24.05 13.63
C SER A 204 10.11 23.29 13.06
N PRO A 205 8.87 23.77 13.29
CA PRO A 205 7.66 23.04 12.89
C PRO A 205 7.57 22.70 11.41
N PHE A 206 8.22 23.50 10.56
CA PHE A 206 8.19 23.38 9.11
C PHE A 206 9.50 22.89 8.51
N THR A 207 10.52 22.59 9.34
CA THR A 207 11.79 22.06 8.81
C THR A 207 11.54 20.69 8.21
N ALA A 208 11.47 20.66 6.88
CA ALA A 208 11.39 19.43 6.13
C ALA A 208 12.65 18.60 6.36
N SER A 209 12.47 17.30 6.56
CA SER A 209 13.57 16.35 6.53
C SER A 209 13.12 15.11 5.75
N GLY A 210 13.31 15.16 4.43
CA GLY A 210 12.86 14.11 3.51
C GLY A 210 13.94 13.13 3.07
N ALA A 211 15.20 13.32 3.47
CA ALA A 211 16.32 12.54 2.93
C ALA A 211 16.61 11.19 3.63
N ALA A 212 15.70 10.70 4.48
CA ALA A 212 15.83 9.31 4.92
C ALA A 212 15.30 8.42 3.79
N LEU A 213 16.20 8.03 2.89
CA LEU A 213 16.32 6.73 2.19
C LEU A 213 17.47 6.77 1.17
N GLY A 214 18.60 7.39 1.54
CA GLY A 214 19.90 7.13 0.91
C GLY A 214 20.72 6.11 1.69
N GLY A 215 20.14 5.52 2.73
CA GLY A 215 20.81 4.53 3.58
C GLY A 215 20.63 3.13 3.02
N SER A 216 21.73 2.40 2.90
CA SER A 216 21.83 0.97 2.56
C SER A 216 21.27 0.03 3.64
N GLY A 217 20.49 0.54 4.60
CA GLY A 217 19.92 -0.24 5.69
C GLY A 217 18.56 -0.84 5.33
N LEU A 218 18.24 -1.99 5.92
CA LEU A 218 16.90 -2.59 5.95
C LEU A 218 15.90 -1.75 6.79
N SER A 219 15.88 -0.43 6.60
CA SER A 219 14.99 0.46 7.34
C SER A 219 13.72 0.71 6.56
N ILE A 220 12.61 0.14 7.01
CA ILE A 220 11.27 0.62 6.65
C ILE A 220 11.07 1.95 7.40
N SER A 221 11.51 3.04 6.79
CA SER A 221 11.29 4.39 7.32
C SER A 221 10.02 4.95 6.72
N LEU A 222 9.14 5.53 7.55
CA LEU A 222 8.03 6.38 7.09
C LEU A 222 8.51 7.81 6.75
N GLY A 223 9.81 8.00 6.51
CA GLY A 223 10.44 9.32 6.42
C GLY A 223 10.52 10.02 7.77
N ARG A 224 11.10 11.24 7.79
CA ARG A 224 10.98 12.14 8.93
C ARG A 224 9.88 13.16 8.65
N TYR A 225 8.76 12.99 9.34
CA TYR A 225 7.72 14.00 9.41
C TYR A 225 8.21 15.19 10.25
N ASN A 226 7.77 16.40 9.89
CA ASN A 226 7.93 17.56 10.75
C ASN A 226 6.79 17.63 11.80
N LEU A 227 6.84 18.63 12.69
CA LEU A 227 5.84 18.76 13.75
C LEU A 227 4.42 18.96 13.21
N VAL A 228 4.27 19.68 12.08
CA VAL A 228 2.95 19.88 11.44
C VAL A 228 2.37 18.55 10.98
N ALA A 229 3.18 17.72 10.32
CA ALA A 229 2.75 16.41 9.88
C ALA A 229 2.50 15.45 11.04
N ALA A 230 3.27 15.54 12.12
CA ALA A 230 3.01 14.77 13.34
C ALA A 230 1.63 15.10 13.94
N VAL A 231 1.28 16.39 14.05
CA VAL A 231 -0.05 16.84 14.49
C VAL A 231 -1.13 16.36 13.51
N LEU A 232 -0.90 16.45 12.20
CA LEU A 232 -1.84 15.96 11.19
C LEU A 232 -2.14 14.47 11.36
N LEU A 233 -1.11 13.64 11.57
CA LEU A 233 -1.27 12.20 11.83
C LEU A 233 -2.10 11.95 13.09
N ILE A 234 -1.85 12.69 14.17
CA ILE A 234 -2.63 12.59 15.42
C ILE A 234 -4.09 12.97 15.19
N VAL A 235 -4.36 14.02 14.41
CA VAL A 235 -5.73 14.43 14.05
C VAL A 235 -6.43 13.35 13.23
N VAL A 236 -5.78 12.80 12.20
CA VAL A 236 -6.33 11.70 11.39
C VAL A 236 -6.63 10.49 12.28
N ALA A 237 -5.71 10.11 13.16
CA ALA A 237 -5.88 9.02 14.11
C ALA A 237 -7.08 9.24 15.05
N ALA A 238 -7.19 10.44 15.64
CA ALA A 238 -8.28 10.80 16.53
C ALA A 238 -9.63 10.73 15.80
N LEU A 239 -9.70 11.23 14.57
CA LEU A 239 -10.92 11.13 13.74
C LEU A 239 -11.29 9.68 13.42
N MET A 240 -10.33 8.82 13.09
CA MET A 240 -10.59 7.39 12.83
C MET A 240 -11.13 6.68 14.08
N VAL A 241 -10.50 6.89 15.24
CA VAL A 241 -10.95 6.31 16.51
C VAL A 241 -12.32 6.85 16.91
N ALA A 242 -12.53 8.17 16.82
CA ALA A 242 -13.82 8.80 17.11
C ALA A 242 -14.93 8.30 16.16
N ALA A 243 -14.64 8.14 14.87
CA ALA A 243 -15.58 7.59 13.90
C ALA A 243 -16.01 6.17 14.28
N ALA A 244 -15.06 5.34 14.70
CA ALA A 244 -15.31 3.96 15.10
C ALA A 244 -16.12 3.87 16.41
N THR A 245 -15.78 4.70 17.41
CA THR A 245 -16.44 4.72 18.72
C THR A 245 -17.84 5.34 18.65
N LEU A 246 -17.99 6.47 17.98
CA LEU A 246 -19.25 7.20 17.84
C LEU A 246 -20.12 6.70 16.69
N ARG A 247 -19.61 5.75 15.89
CA ARG A 247 -20.26 5.19 14.70
C ARG A 247 -20.63 6.25 13.65
N ARG A 248 -19.82 7.31 13.50
CA ARG A 248 -20.09 8.42 12.58
C ARG A 248 -19.25 8.30 11.29
N SER A 249 -19.90 7.96 10.18
CA SER A 249 -19.25 7.84 8.85
C SER A 249 -18.58 9.14 8.39
N MET A 250 -19.17 10.30 8.73
CA MET A 250 -18.62 11.60 8.36
C MET A 250 -17.23 11.84 8.95
N LEU A 251 -16.97 11.38 10.18
CA LEU A 251 -15.65 11.49 10.81
C LEU A 251 -14.61 10.63 10.10
N ALA A 252 -14.99 9.40 9.70
CA ALA A 252 -14.12 8.54 8.91
C ALA A 252 -13.85 9.16 7.52
N MET A 253 -14.86 9.73 6.86
CA MET A 253 -14.68 10.39 5.57
C MET A 253 -13.81 11.65 5.68
N ALA A 254 -13.94 12.42 6.75
CA ALA A 254 -13.06 13.57 7.04
C ALA A 254 -11.60 13.12 7.23
N ALA A 255 -11.36 12.07 8.02
CA ALA A 255 -10.03 11.48 8.17
C ALA A 255 -9.46 11.03 6.82
N ALA A 256 -10.30 10.43 5.96
CA ALA A 256 -9.90 10.02 4.62
C ALA A 256 -9.49 11.21 3.75
N GLY A 257 -10.32 12.25 3.70
CA GLY A 257 -10.06 13.46 2.92
C GLY A 257 -8.76 14.14 3.32
N ILE A 258 -8.53 14.33 4.63
CA ILE A 258 -7.30 14.92 5.16
C ILE A 258 -6.08 14.07 4.76
N ALA A 259 -6.16 12.76 4.93
CA ALA A 259 -5.04 11.87 4.65
C ALA A 259 -4.71 11.80 3.14
N VAL A 260 -5.72 11.78 2.25
CA VAL A 260 -5.49 11.84 0.78
C VAL A 260 -4.83 13.16 0.39
N LEU A 261 -5.35 14.29 0.87
CA LEU A 261 -4.78 15.60 0.54
C LEU A 261 -3.32 15.71 1.01
N ALA A 262 -3.03 15.22 2.22
CA ALA A 262 -1.67 15.16 2.72
C ALA A 262 -0.76 14.29 1.84
N ALA A 263 -1.20 13.08 1.46
CA ALA A 263 -0.43 12.20 0.59
C ALA A 263 -0.18 12.78 -0.81
N LEU A 264 -1.21 13.36 -1.43
CA LEU A 264 -1.08 14.00 -2.74
C LEU A 264 -0.14 15.21 -2.68
N SER A 265 -0.20 16.00 -1.60
CA SER A 265 0.72 17.11 -1.41
C SER A 265 2.18 16.66 -1.40
N LEU A 266 2.47 15.49 -0.80
CA LEU A 266 3.82 14.91 -0.80
C LEU A 266 4.25 14.52 -2.22
N TYR A 267 3.44 13.75 -2.95
CA TYR A 267 3.80 13.34 -4.32
C TYR A 267 4.01 14.52 -5.27
N VAL A 268 3.26 15.60 -5.09
CA VAL A 268 3.41 16.82 -5.89
C VAL A 268 4.72 17.55 -5.56
N GLN A 269 5.14 17.59 -4.30
CA GLN A 269 6.30 18.38 -3.86
C GLN A 269 7.62 17.63 -4.00
N LEU A 270 7.64 16.32 -3.72
CA LEU A 270 8.84 15.48 -3.68
C LEU A 270 9.78 15.58 -4.91
N PRO A 271 9.29 15.79 -6.15
CA PRO A 271 10.18 15.94 -7.30
C PRO A 271 10.92 17.28 -7.37
N TRP A 272 10.44 18.31 -6.65
CA TRP A 272 10.82 19.70 -6.91
C TRP A 272 11.39 20.41 -5.69
N THR A 273 10.86 20.10 -4.50
CA THR A 273 11.17 20.84 -3.28
C THR A 273 11.15 19.92 -2.07
N ASP A 274 11.75 20.40 -0.99
CA ASP A 274 11.51 19.84 0.32
C ASP A 274 10.01 19.91 0.65
N PRO A 275 9.36 18.77 0.97
CA PRO A 275 7.91 18.75 1.17
C PRO A 275 7.52 19.46 2.47
N LEU A 276 6.42 20.21 2.43
CA LEU A 276 5.90 20.98 3.56
C LEU A 276 5.57 20.14 4.80
N LEU A 277 5.26 18.86 4.62
CA LEU A 277 4.99 17.91 5.71
C LEU A 277 6.24 17.14 6.16
N GLY A 278 7.40 17.39 5.53
CA GLY A 278 8.51 16.45 5.56
C GLY A 278 8.14 15.12 4.88
N GLY A 279 8.85 14.06 5.21
CA GLY A 279 8.56 12.72 4.68
C GLY A 279 9.04 12.48 3.25
N ASN A 280 8.61 11.35 2.70
CA ASN A 280 9.04 10.80 1.42
C ASN A 280 7.88 9.97 0.78
N ASN A 281 8.18 9.16 -0.24
CA ASN A 281 7.15 8.33 -0.90
C ASN A 281 6.47 7.33 0.05
N THR A 282 7.18 6.78 1.05
CA THR A 282 6.59 5.82 1.99
C THR A 282 5.65 6.51 2.96
N SER A 283 5.95 7.76 3.35
CA SER A 283 5.05 8.64 4.10
C SER A 283 3.73 8.82 3.36
N ALA A 284 3.80 9.13 2.06
CA ALA A 284 2.62 9.32 1.23
C ALA A 284 1.79 8.03 1.11
N ALA A 285 2.45 6.88 0.88
CA ALA A 285 1.79 5.58 0.85
C ALA A 285 1.13 5.23 2.20
N PHE A 286 1.74 5.56 3.34
CA PHE A 286 1.16 5.34 4.66
C PHE A 286 -0.11 6.18 4.89
N LEU A 287 -0.08 7.45 4.49
CA LEU A 287 -1.26 8.32 4.51
C LEU A 287 -2.37 7.79 3.58
N LEU A 288 -2.02 7.26 2.40
CA LEU A 288 -2.98 6.59 1.51
C LEU A 288 -3.59 5.33 2.14
N CYS A 289 -2.84 4.58 2.95
CA CYS A 289 -3.40 3.45 3.70
C CYS A 289 -4.47 3.90 4.69
N ALA A 290 -4.16 4.93 5.49
CA ALA A 290 -5.12 5.52 6.43
C ALA A 290 -6.38 6.04 5.70
N ALA A 291 -6.18 6.72 4.58
CA ALA A 291 -7.25 7.22 3.75
C ALA A 291 -8.17 6.11 3.22
N LEU A 292 -7.58 5.08 2.61
CA LEU A 292 -8.32 3.99 1.99
C LEU A 292 -9.13 3.21 3.02
N VAL A 293 -8.53 2.87 4.16
CA VAL A 293 -9.22 2.17 5.26
C VAL A 293 -10.38 3.01 5.76
N SER A 294 -10.14 4.30 6.04
CA SER A 294 -11.17 5.17 6.57
C SER A 294 -12.34 5.34 5.59
N ALA A 295 -12.05 5.57 4.31
CA ALA A 295 -13.08 5.72 3.27
C ALA A 295 -13.89 4.44 3.04
N MET A 296 -13.23 3.28 2.96
CA MET A 296 -13.88 2.01 2.66
C MET A 296 -14.70 1.46 3.83
N LEU A 297 -14.34 1.78 5.08
CA LEU A 297 -15.07 1.34 6.26
C LEU A 297 -16.16 2.30 6.70
N ALA A 298 -16.12 3.58 6.30
CA ALA A 298 -17.11 4.59 6.68
C ALA A 298 -18.58 4.17 6.44
N PRO A 299 -18.96 3.59 5.29
CA PRO A 299 -20.35 3.16 5.05
C PRO A 299 -20.79 2.01 5.96
N LEU A 300 -19.84 1.19 6.43
CA LEU A 300 -20.11 -0.02 7.20
C LEU A 300 -20.35 0.27 8.70
N LEU A 301 -20.06 1.48 9.17
CA LEU A 301 -20.21 1.85 10.58
C LEU A 301 -21.67 1.80 11.05
N HIS A 302 -22.63 2.03 10.14
CA HIS A 302 -24.08 2.04 10.41
C HIS A 302 -24.78 0.74 10.01
N ALA A 303 -24.22 -0.05 9.10
CA ALA A 303 -24.92 -1.17 8.48
C ALA A 303 -25.21 -2.35 9.44
N ARG A 304 -24.38 -2.54 10.49
CA ARG A 304 -24.52 -3.68 11.42
C ARG A 304 -25.35 -3.40 12.68
N SER A 305 -25.69 -2.15 12.99
CA SER A 305 -26.55 -1.84 14.14
C SER A 305 -28.03 -2.20 13.89
N GLY A 306 -28.46 -2.26 12.62
CA GLY A 306 -29.82 -2.66 12.25
C GLY A 306 -30.07 -4.18 12.24
N GLN A 307 -29.03 -5.00 12.04
CA GLN A 307 -29.16 -6.46 12.05
C GLN A 307 -29.26 -7.04 13.46
N GLU A 308 -28.59 -6.43 14.46
CA GLU A 308 -28.73 -6.85 15.87
C GLU A 308 -30.12 -6.54 16.44
N ALA A 309 -30.79 -5.48 15.95
CA ALA A 309 -32.14 -5.12 16.39
C ALA A 309 -33.23 -6.11 15.92
N HIS A 310 -33.05 -6.77 14.77
CA HIS A 310 -34.01 -7.75 14.23
C HIS A 310 -33.76 -9.19 14.68
N ALA A 311 -32.59 -9.51 15.23
CA ALA A 311 -32.31 -10.84 15.77
C ALA A 311 -32.93 -11.10 17.17
N HIS A 312 -33.49 -10.05 17.79
CA HIS A 312 -34.11 -10.08 19.11
C HIS A 312 -35.60 -9.74 19.11
N SER A 313 -36.24 -9.68 17.93
CA SER A 313 -37.69 -9.53 17.74
C SER A 313 -38.29 -10.79 17.15
#